data_AF-A0A946WVQ4-F1
#
_entry.id   AF-A0A946WVQ4-F1
#
_cell.length_a   1.000
_cell.length_b   1.000
_cell.length_c   1.000
_cell.angle_alpha   90.00
_cell.angle_beta   90.00
_cell.angle_gamma   90.00
#
_symmetry.space_group_name_H-M   'P 1'
#
loop_
_entity.id
_entity.type
_entity.pdbx_description
1 polymer ?
#
loop_
_entity_poly.entity_id
_entity_poly.type
_entity_poly.pdbx_seq_one_letter_code
_entity_poly.pdbx_strand_id
1 'polypeptide(L)'
;MGVITLFFASSFSTVMVNSSNNDVLNMGKLFHYGLSPALLIIGLMLLLGRNASVETSKKLLLAYIIGTLVLMYVFFGVMANSELMNFSFSVAAPDMLMLGIALFGYFKAK
;
A
#
# COMPACT_ATOMS: atom_id res chain seq x y z
N MET A 1 1.94 -8.19 -2.78
CA MET A 1 2.77 -6.98 -2.96
C MET A 1 4.06 -7.03 -2.15
N GLY A 2 4.04 -7.27 -0.82
CA GLY A 2 5.26 -7.19 0.02
C GLY A 2 6.52 -7.89 -0.52
N VAL A 3 6.45 -9.15 -0.97
CA VAL A 3 7.62 -9.86 -1.56
C VAL A 3 8.11 -9.18 -2.84
N ILE A 4 7.21 -8.72 -3.71
CA ILE A 4 7.54 -8.01 -4.95
C ILE A 4 8.27 -6.72 -4.63
N THR A 5 7.84 -6.00 -3.59
CA THR A 5 8.49 -4.74 -3.16
C THR A 5 9.95 -4.92 -2.74
N LEU A 6 10.38 -6.11 -2.29
CA LEU A 6 11.79 -6.39 -1.99
C LEU A 6 12.65 -6.45 -3.27
N PHE A 7 12.16 -7.12 -4.30
CA PHE A 7 12.92 -7.31 -5.54
C PHE A 7 12.92 -6.06 -6.43
N PHE A 8 11.90 -5.22 -6.32
CA PHE A 8 11.70 -4.05 -7.18
C PHE A 8 11.84 -2.71 -6.45
N ALA A 9 12.36 -2.68 -5.21
CA ALA A 9 12.52 -1.46 -4.42
C ALA A 9 13.26 -0.33 -5.16
N SER A 10 14.32 -0.66 -5.89
CA SER A 10 15.08 0.31 -6.69
C SER A 10 14.23 0.91 -7.82
N SER A 11 13.49 0.08 -8.55
CA SER A 11 12.61 0.54 -9.63
C SER A 11 11.46 1.40 -9.10
N PHE A 12 10.89 1.03 -7.95
CA PHE A 12 9.85 1.86 -7.33
C PHE A 12 10.39 3.20 -6.85
N SER A 13 11.62 3.24 -6.32
CA SER A 13 12.23 4.50 -5.93
C SER A 13 12.41 5.46 -7.10
N THR A 14 12.84 4.97 -8.27
CA THR A 14 13.02 5.82 -9.46
C THR A 14 11.72 6.37 -10.02
N VAL A 15 10.59 5.71 -9.74
CA VAL A 15 9.27 6.16 -10.15
C VAL A 15 8.67 7.13 -9.13
N MET A 16 8.87 6.86 -7.84
CA MET A 16 8.27 7.59 -6.72
C MET A 16 8.96 8.92 -6.41
N VAL A 17 10.28 9.01 -6.60
CA VAL A 17 11.07 10.18 -6.22
C VAL A 17 11.31 11.06 -7.43
N ASN A 18 11.13 12.37 -7.27
CA ASN A 18 11.42 13.37 -8.30
C ASN A 18 12.84 13.95 -8.11
N SER A 19 13.87 13.10 -8.22
CA SER A 19 15.25 13.53 -8.02
C SER A 19 16.24 12.60 -8.73
N SER A 20 17.34 13.18 -9.21
CA SER A 20 18.52 12.44 -9.69
C SER A 20 19.62 12.32 -8.63
N ASN A 21 19.39 12.82 -7.41
CA ASN A 21 20.34 12.70 -6.30
C ASN A 21 20.32 11.27 -5.74
N ASN A 22 21.50 10.65 -5.67
CA ASN A 22 21.66 9.26 -5.21
C ASN A 22 21.19 9.02 -3.77
N ASP A 23 21.35 9.98 -2.87
CA ASP A 23 20.91 9.83 -1.48
C ASP A 23 19.39 9.82 -1.40
N VAL A 24 18.71 10.68 -2.18
CA VAL A 24 17.25 10.73 -2.23
C VAL A 24 16.68 9.45 -2.85
N LEU A 25 17.32 8.94 -3.92
CA LEU A 25 16.97 7.64 -4.50
C LEU A 25 17.24 6.49 -3.53
N ASN A 26 18.30 6.55 -2.73
CA ASN A 26 18.57 5.53 -1.73
C ASN A 26 17.53 5.59 -0.59
N MET A 27 17.10 6.78 -0.18
CA MET A 27 16.00 6.95 0.78
C MET A 27 14.70 6.36 0.26
N GLY A 28 14.33 6.62 -1.00
CA GLY A 28 13.14 6.02 -1.62
C GLY A 28 13.22 4.49 -1.71
N LYS A 29 14.42 3.93 -1.94
CA LYS A 29 14.66 2.48 -1.90
C LYS A 29 14.47 1.91 -0.49
N LEU A 30 15.07 2.54 0.53
CA LEU A 30 14.96 2.12 1.93
C LEU A 30 13.51 2.21 2.42
N PHE A 31 12.75 3.21 1.99
CA PHE A 31 11.32 3.32 2.25
C PHE A 31 10.57 2.06 1.79
N HIS A 32 10.81 1.60 0.55
CA HIS A 32 10.16 0.40 0.02
C HIS A 32 10.59 -0.89 0.73
N TYR A 33 11.83 -0.97 1.19
CA TYR A 33 12.26 -2.08 2.05
C TYR A 33 11.57 -2.07 3.41
N GLY A 34 11.38 -0.90 4.02
CA GLY A 34 10.64 -0.76 5.28
C GLY A 34 9.14 -1.06 5.11
N LEU A 35 8.55 -0.69 3.98
CA LEU A 35 7.13 -0.91 3.68
C LEU A 35 6.81 -2.38 3.33
N SER A 36 7.74 -3.07 2.69
CA SER A 36 7.59 -4.46 2.26
C SER A 36 7.04 -5.43 3.33
N PRO A 37 7.65 -5.53 4.54
CA PRO A 37 7.17 -6.46 5.56
C PRO A 37 5.76 -6.11 6.04
N ALA A 38 5.41 -4.82 6.15
CA ALA A 38 4.07 -4.40 6.53
C ALA A 38 3.01 -4.88 5.50
N LEU A 39 3.28 -4.67 4.21
CA LEU A 39 2.41 -5.14 3.13
C LEU A 39 2.31 -6.67 3.08
N LEU A 40 3.42 -7.38 3.38
CA LEU A 40 3.43 -8.84 3.44
C LEU A 40 2.58 -9.35 4.61
N ILE A 41 2.74 -8.79 5.81
CA ILE A 41 1.98 -9.18 7.00
C ILE A 41 0.49 -8.99 6.76
N ILE A 42 0.07 -7.84 6.23
CA ILE A 42 -1.33 -7.57 5.90
C ILE A 42 -1.87 -8.60 4.89
N GLY A 43 -1.11 -8.86 3.81
CA GLY A 43 -1.50 -9.87 2.82
C GLY A 43 -1.63 -11.28 3.42
N LEU A 44 -0.71 -11.67 4.30
CA LEU A 44 -0.75 -12.95 5.00
C LEU A 44 -1.92 -13.04 5.96
N MET A 45 -2.22 -11.98 6.74
CA MET A 45 -3.38 -11.96 7.64
C MET A 45 -4.68 -12.19 6.87
N LEU A 46 -4.85 -11.51 5.73
CA LEU A 46 -6.04 -11.69 4.89
C LEU A 46 -6.08 -13.09 4.23
N LEU A 47 -4.94 -13.59 3.73
CA LEU A 47 -4.87 -14.90 3.08
C LEU A 47 -5.08 -16.06 4.04
N LEU A 48 -4.48 -16.01 5.23
CA LEU A 48 -4.59 -17.04 6.25
C LEU A 48 -5.95 -16.97 6.96
N GLY A 49 -6.53 -15.78 7.07
CA GLY A 49 -7.88 -15.56 7.58
C GLY A 49 -9.02 -15.94 6.62
N ARG A 50 -8.73 -16.40 5.40
CA ARG A 50 -9.75 -16.63 4.34
C ARG A 50 -10.87 -17.62 4.67
N ASN A 51 -10.61 -18.55 5.60
CA ASN A 51 -11.58 -19.56 6.04
C ASN A 51 -12.15 -19.25 7.43
N ALA A 52 -11.89 -18.05 7.97
CA ALA A 52 -12.48 -17.63 9.23
C ALA A 52 -13.99 -17.43 9.10
N SER A 53 -14.68 -17.30 10.23
CA SER A 53 -16.09 -16.92 10.23
C SER A 53 -16.30 -15.61 9.49
N VAL A 54 -17.51 -15.39 8.97
CA VAL A 54 -17.87 -14.14 8.27
C VAL A 54 -17.63 -12.93 9.16
N GLU A 55 -17.93 -13.04 10.46
CA GLU A 55 -17.69 -11.96 11.42
C GLU A 55 -16.20 -11.59 11.51
N THR A 56 -15.32 -12.59 11.69
CA THR A 56 -13.87 -12.35 11.76
C THR A 56 -13.34 -11.81 10.43
N SER A 57 -13.79 -12.35 9.31
CA SER A 57 -13.41 -11.87 7.97
C SER A 57 -13.79 -10.41 7.76
N LYS A 58 -15.00 -10.00 8.19
CA LYS A 58 -15.44 -8.59 8.13
C LYS A 58 -14.60 -7.67 9.02
N LYS A 59 -14.21 -8.12 10.22
CA LYS A 59 -13.31 -7.36 11.11
C LYS A 59 -11.93 -7.16 10.48
N LEU A 60 -11.37 -8.19 9.85
CA LEU A 60 -10.09 -8.10 9.13
C LEU A 60 -10.18 -7.15 7.92
N LEU A 61 -11.26 -7.24 7.13
CA LEU A 61 -11.49 -6.32 6.00
C LEU A 61 -11.67 -4.88 6.49
N LEU A 62 -12.39 -4.66 7.58
CA LEU A 62 -12.56 -3.32 8.15
C LEU A 62 -11.22 -2.73 8.59
N ALA A 63 -10.38 -3.51 9.27
CA ALA A 63 -9.04 -3.08 9.66
C ALA A 63 -8.19 -2.69 8.44
N TYR A 64 -8.26 -3.48 7.35
CA TYR A 64 -7.59 -3.16 6.09
C TYR A 64 -8.12 -1.87 5.46
N ILE A 65 -9.44 -1.68 5.43
CA ILE A 65 -10.08 -0.45 4.89
C ILE A 65 -9.61 0.78 5.66
N ILE A 66 -9.67 0.75 7.00
CA ILE A 66 -9.26 1.88 7.84
C ILE A 66 -7.78 2.22 7.58
N GLY A 67 -6.89 1.22 7.61
CA GLY A 67 -5.47 1.43 7.34
C GLY A 67 -5.21 1.99 5.95
N THR A 68 -5.93 1.51 4.94
CA THR A 68 -5.77 1.96 3.56
C THR A 68 -6.33 3.38 3.36
N LEU A 69 -7.39 3.78 4.06
CA LEU A 69 -7.88 5.17 4.03
C LEU A 69 -6.85 6.15 4.62
N VAL A 70 -6.19 5.76 5.72
CA VAL A 70 -5.07 6.55 6.28
C VAL A 70 -3.93 6.62 5.27
N LEU A 71 -3.61 5.51 4.59
CA LEU A 71 -2.60 5.50 3.52
C LEU A 71 -2.97 6.44 2.36
N MET A 72 -4.25 6.47 1.95
CA MET A 72 -4.72 7.41 0.91
C MET A 72 -4.53 8.87 1.33
N TYR A 73 -4.76 9.19 2.60
CA TYR A 73 -4.45 10.53 3.11
C TYR A 73 -2.95 10.83 3.06
N VAL A 74 -2.07 9.90 3.41
CA VAL A 74 -0.62 10.10 3.29
C VAL A 74 -0.22 10.33 1.84
N PHE A 75 -0.76 9.53 0.92
CA PHE A 75 -0.49 9.64 -0.52
C PHE A 75 -0.90 10.98 -1.10
N PHE A 76 -2.16 11.38 -0.92
CA PHE A 76 -2.70 12.58 -1.58
C PHE A 76 -2.61 13.86 -0.74
N GLY A 77 -2.59 13.75 0.58
CA GLY A 77 -2.49 14.87 1.51
C GLY A 77 -1.05 15.27 1.85
N VAL A 78 -0.12 14.32 1.86
CA VAL A 78 1.28 14.58 2.23
C VAL A 78 2.21 14.43 1.04
N MET A 79 2.26 13.25 0.41
CA MET A 79 3.26 12.94 -0.62
C MET A 79 3.01 13.71 -1.93
N ALA A 80 1.77 13.82 -2.38
CA ALA A 80 1.42 14.58 -3.59
C ALA A 80 1.72 16.09 -3.50
N ASN A 81 1.90 16.62 -2.28
CA ASN A 81 2.24 18.02 -2.04
C ASN A 81 3.76 18.25 -1.84
N SER A 82 4.58 17.22 -2.02
CA SER A 82 6.03 17.30 -1.86
C SER A 82 6.72 17.40 -3.22
N GLU A 83 7.58 18.41 -3.39
CA GLU A 83 8.39 18.58 -4.62
C GLU A 83 9.38 17.42 -4.85
N LEU A 84 9.73 16.68 -3.78
CA LEU A 84 10.63 15.53 -3.82
C LEU A 84 9.94 14.26 -4.35
N MET A 85 8.62 14.26 -4.48
CA MET A 85 7.83 13.08 -4.76
C MET A 85 7.12 13.22 -6.10
N ASN A 86 7.28 12.21 -6.95
CA ASN A 86 6.51 12.05 -8.17
C ASN A 86 5.28 11.19 -7.88
N PHE A 87 4.37 11.73 -7.07
CA PHE A 87 3.16 11.03 -6.64
C PHE A 87 1.94 11.51 -7.44
N SER A 88 1.16 10.57 -7.95
CA SER A 88 -0.03 10.87 -8.77
C SER A 88 -1.09 9.79 -8.60
N PHE A 89 -2.31 10.06 -9.09
CA PHE A 89 -3.40 9.08 -9.09
C PHE A 89 -3.04 7.78 -9.80
N SER A 90 -2.27 7.84 -10.89
CA SER A 90 -1.83 6.63 -11.60
C SER A 90 -0.88 5.78 -10.77
N VAL A 91 -0.02 6.40 -9.96
CA VAL A 91 0.90 5.70 -9.06
C VAL A 91 0.15 5.04 -7.91
N ALA A 92 -0.90 5.69 -7.39
CA ALA A 92 -1.77 5.17 -6.33
C ALA A 92 -2.83 4.15 -6.80
N ALA A 93 -2.99 3.96 -8.12
CA ALA A 93 -4.06 3.15 -8.68
C ALA A 93 -4.14 1.72 -8.11
N PRO A 94 -3.03 0.98 -7.88
CA PRO A 94 -3.09 -0.36 -7.30
C PRO A 94 -3.75 -0.38 -5.91
N ASP A 95 -3.41 0.57 -5.04
CA ASP A 95 -3.95 0.66 -3.69
C ASP A 95 -5.42 1.10 -3.71
N MET A 96 -5.79 2.03 -4.60
CA MET A 96 -7.18 2.43 -4.81
C MET A 96 -8.06 1.27 -5.28
N LEU A 97 -7.56 0.45 -6.22
CA LEU A 97 -8.28 -0.74 -6.69
C LEU A 97 -8.49 -1.74 -5.56
N MET A 98 -7.46 -1.99 -4.75
CA MET A 98 -7.57 -2.92 -3.61
C MET A 98 -8.50 -2.39 -2.53
N LEU A 99 -8.52 -1.07 -2.27
CA LEU A 99 -9.52 -0.45 -1.40
C LEU A 99 -10.94 -0.68 -1.93
N GLY A 100 -11.16 -0.51 -3.24
CA GLY A 100 -12.45 -0.78 -3.88
C GLY A 100 -12.89 -2.24 -3.72
N ILE A 101 -11.97 -3.19 -3.94
CA ILE A 101 -12.23 -4.64 -3.75
C ILE A 101 -12.55 -4.93 -2.28
N ALA A 102 -11.83 -4.32 -1.34
CA ALA A 102 -12.06 -4.53 0.09
C ALA A 102 -13.42 -3.98 0.54
N LEU A 103 -13.80 -2.78 0.08
CA LEU A 103 -15.12 -2.20 0.32
C LEU A 103 -16.22 -3.11 -0.23
N PHE A 104 -16.07 -3.56 -1.48
CA PHE A 104 -17.01 -4.48 -2.10
C PHE A 104 -17.14 -5.78 -1.31
N GLY A 105 -16.02 -6.38 -0.90
CA GLY A 105 -15.99 -7.59 -0.08
C GLY A 105 -16.68 -7.38 1.27
N TYR A 106 -16.44 -6.26 1.93
CA TYR A 106 -17.02 -5.93 3.23
C TYR A 106 -18.55 -5.82 3.18
N PHE A 107 -19.09 -5.13 2.18
CA PHE A 107 -20.53 -4.91 2.05
C PHE A 107 -21.27 -6.09 1.42
N LYS A 108 -20.64 -6.83 0.50
CA LYS A 108 -21.30 -7.91 -0.24
C LYS A 108 -21.21 -9.27 0.44
N ALA A 109 -20.14 -9.55 1.20
CA ALA A 109 -19.99 -10.84 1.85
C ALA A 109 -21.14 -11.10 2.84
N LYS A 110 -21.81 -12.24 2.64
CA LYS A 110 -22.87 -12.77 3.50
C LYS A 110 -22.32 -13.90 4.35
#